data_AF-A0A3D5DBR3-F1
#
_entry.id   AF-A0A3D5DBR3-F1
#
_cell.length_a   1.000
_cell.length_b   1.000
_cell.length_c   1.000
_cell.angle_alpha   90.00
_cell.angle_beta   90.00
_cell.angle_gamma   90.00
#
_symmetry.space_group_name_H-M   'P 1'
#
loop_
_entity.id
_entity.type
_entity.pdbx_description
1 polymer ?
#
loop_
_entity_poly.entity_id
_entity_poly.type
_entity_poly.pdbx_seq_one_letter_code
_entity_poly.pdbx_strand_id
1 'polypeptide(L)'
;STIQMLLALKPIDDAVGVDRVNVATYQAVSGTGKRAMEELAKQTADLLNARPIATDVYPKQIAFNCLPQIDAFQENGYTKE
;
A
#
# COMPACT_ATOMS: atom_id res chain seq x y z
N SER A 1 -4.65 -5.24 -5.47
CA SER A 1 -3.46 -6.15 -5.54
C SER A 1 -3.73 -7.55 -6.16
N THR A 2 -4.95 -7.85 -6.63
CA THR A 2 -5.38 -9.19 -7.07
C THR A 2 -4.74 -9.71 -8.36
N ILE A 3 -4.62 -8.88 -9.40
CA ILE A 3 -4.17 -9.31 -10.75
C ILE A 3 -2.76 -9.93 -10.71
N GLN A 4 -1.80 -9.23 -10.12
CA GLN A 4 -0.42 -9.69 -9.99
C GLN A 4 -0.30 -10.98 -9.16
N MET A 5 -1.14 -11.14 -8.14
CA MET A 5 -1.18 -12.34 -7.31
C MET A 5 -1.70 -13.53 -8.11
N LEU A 6 -2.81 -13.38 -8.84
CA LEU A 6 -3.41 -14.47 -9.59
C LEU A 6 -2.52 -14.95 -10.73
N LEU A 7 -1.79 -14.05 -11.40
CA LEU A 7 -0.82 -14.46 -12.43
C LEU A 7 0.26 -15.40 -11.88
N ALA A 8 0.74 -15.15 -10.65
CA ALA A 8 1.74 -15.98 -10.00
C ALA A 8 1.16 -17.28 -9.43
N LEU A 9 -0.07 -17.24 -8.89
CA LEU A 9 -0.68 -18.39 -8.23
C LEU A 9 -1.35 -19.36 -9.20
N LYS A 10 -1.79 -18.91 -10.39
CA LYS A 10 -2.55 -19.74 -11.33
C LYS A 10 -1.86 -21.07 -11.69
N PRO A 11 -0.55 -21.11 -12.01
CA PRO A 11 0.10 -22.39 -12.33
C PRO A 11 0.19 -23.34 -11.13
N ILE A 12 0.25 -22.81 -9.90
CA ILE A 12 0.29 -23.59 -8.67
C ILE A 12 -1.09 -24.19 -8.41
N ASP A 13 -2.13 -23.36 -8.53
CA ASP A 13 -3.52 -23.78 -8.38
C ASP A 13 -3.90 -24.86 -9.40
N ASP A 14 -3.48 -24.73 -10.67
CA ASP A 14 -3.73 -25.76 -11.70
C ASP A 14 -3.05 -27.10 -11.42
N ALA A 15 -1.87 -27.07 -10.79
CA ALA A 15 -1.08 -28.27 -10.56
C ALA A 15 -1.52 -29.04 -9.31
N VAL A 16 -1.89 -28.32 -8.24
CA VAL A 16 -2.11 -28.93 -6.92
C VAL A 16 -3.30 -28.35 -6.14
N GLY A 17 -3.96 -27.30 -6.64
CA GLY A 17 -5.01 -26.56 -5.95
C GLY A 17 -4.47 -25.65 -4.83
N VAL A 18 -5.19 -24.56 -4.53
CA VAL A 18 -4.89 -23.66 -3.40
C VAL A 18 -6.10 -23.50 -2.49
N ASP A 19 -6.05 -24.10 -1.30
CA ASP A 19 -7.13 -24.00 -0.31
C ASP A 19 -7.14 -22.67 0.47
N ARG A 20 -5.97 -22.07 0.68
CA ARG A 20 -5.84 -20.84 1.48
C ARG A 20 -4.62 -20.01 1.08
N VAL A 21 -4.81 -18.70 0.97
CA VAL A 21 -3.75 -17.72 0.78
C VAL A 21 -3.69 -16.80 1.99
N ASN A 22 -2.50 -16.65 2.58
CA ASN A 22 -2.20 -15.56 3.50
C ASN A 22 -1.23 -14.62 2.79
N VAL A 23 -1.62 -13.36 2.62
CA VAL A 23 -0.84 -12.37 1.87
C VAL A 23 -0.69 -11.10 2.69
N ALA A 24 0.52 -10.53 2.67
CA ALA A 24 0.81 -9.19 3.17
C ALA A 24 1.29 -8.35 1.99
N THR A 25 0.63 -7.21 1.74
CA THR A 25 0.94 -6.35 0.60
C THR A 25 1.87 -5.22 1.02
N TYR A 26 2.78 -4.86 0.11
CA TYR A 26 3.65 -3.69 0.24
C TYR A 26 3.39 -2.80 -0.96
N GLN A 27 2.32 -2.00 -0.87
CA GLN A 27 1.81 -1.24 -2.00
C GLN A 27 2.52 0.10 -2.13
N ALA A 28 2.98 0.41 -3.34
CA ALA A 28 3.60 1.69 -3.64
C ALA A 28 2.57 2.82 -3.64
N VAL A 29 3.01 4.03 -3.26
CA VAL A 29 2.16 5.25 -3.26
C VAL A 29 1.62 5.61 -4.65
N SER A 30 2.19 5.07 -5.72
CA SER A 30 1.68 5.22 -7.08
C SER A 30 0.26 4.69 -7.26
N GLY A 31 -0.17 3.71 -6.44
CA GLY A 31 -1.54 3.21 -6.44
C GLY A 31 -2.59 4.26 -6.02
N THR A 32 -2.19 5.23 -5.19
CA THR A 32 -3.04 6.37 -4.79
C THR A 32 -2.98 7.52 -5.79
N GLY A 33 -2.02 7.48 -6.73
CA GLY A 33 -1.90 8.43 -7.84
C GLY A 33 -0.84 9.51 -7.65
N LYS A 34 -0.80 10.46 -8.60
CA LYS A 34 0.28 11.45 -8.71
C LYS A 34 0.50 12.29 -7.46
N ARG A 35 -0.58 12.78 -6.83
CA ARG A 35 -0.49 13.59 -5.61
C ARG A 35 0.20 12.86 -4.46
N ALA A 36 -0.07 11.56 -4.30
CA ALA A 36 0.57 10.75 -3.27
C ALA A 36 2.08 10.55 -3.52
N MET A 37 2.46 10.40 -4.80
CA MET A 37 3.88 10.34 -5.17
C MET A 37 4.60 11.66 -4.87
N GLU A 38 3.97 12.79 -5.19
CA GLU A 38 4.49 14.13 -4.88
C GLU A 38 4.61 14.36 -3.37
N GLU A 39 3.63 13.92 -2.59
CA GLU A 39 3.69 13.98 -1.12
C GLU A 39 4.84 13.15 -0.55
N LEU A 40 5.02 11.90 -1.00
CA LEU A 40 6.15 11.07 -0.57
C LEU A 40 7.49 11.75 -0.85
N ALA A 41 7.66 12.29 -2.06
CA ALA A 41 8.88 12.99 -2.46
C ALA A 41 9.13 14.23 -1.59
N LYS A 42 8.08 15.04 -1.36
CA LYS A 42 8.16 16.25 -0.53
C LYS A 42 8.49 15.93 0.93
N GLN A 43 7.76 14.99 1.55
CA GLN A 43 8.03 14.57 2.93
C GLN A 43 9.46 14.03 3.08
N THR A 44 9.93 13.24 2.11
CA THR A 44 11.30 12.71 2.12
C THR A 44 12.32 13.85 2.08
N ALA A 45 12.15 14.81 1.17
CA ALA A 45 13.04 15.96 1.07
C ALA A 45 13.02 16.83 2.34
N ASP A 46 11.85 17.06 2.93
CA ASP A 46 11.73 17.86 4.15
C ASP A 46 12.42 17.18 5.34
N LEU A 47 12.21 15.87 5.54
CA LEU A 47 12.89 15.11 6.60
C LEU A 47 14.41 15.13 6.45
N LEU A 48 14.92 14.92 5.23
CA LEU A 48 16.36 14.92 4.96
C LEU A 48 17.00 16.30 5.14
N ASN A 49 16.20 17.38 5.17
CA ASN A 49 16.65 18.74 5.43
C ASN A 49 16.23 19.26 6.82
N ALA A 50 15.84 18.37 7.75
CA ALA A 50 15.36 18.73 9.09
C ALA A 50 14.23 19.78 9.11
N ARG A 51 13.38 19.79 8.08
CA ARG A 51 12.19 20.63 7.98
C ARG A 51 10.96 19.87 8.49
N PRO A 52 9.94 20.59 9.01
CA PRO A 52 8.68 19.96 9.38
C PRO A 52 8.00 19.34 8.15
N ILE A 53 7.32 18.22 8.36
CA ILE A 53 6.53 17.57 7.31
C ILE A 53 5.07 18.01 7.35
N ALA A 54 4.40 17.93 6.20
CA ALA A 54 2.95 18.05 6.08
C ALA A 54 2.37 16.78 5.45
N THR A 55 1.18 16.42 5.89
CA THR A 55 0.39 15.27 5.40
C THR A 55 -0.88 15.82 4.74
N ASP A 56 -1.12 15.52 3.46
CA ASP A 56 -2.26 16.06 2.68
C ASP A 56 -3.15 14.95 2.11
N VAL A 57 -2.55 14.01 1.38
CA VAL A 57 -3.19 12.84 0.79
C VAL A 57 -3.33 11.72 1.81
N TYR A 58 -2.27 11.42 2.56
CA TYR A 58 -2.33 10.39 3.61
C TYR A 58 -2.63 11.00 4.97
N PRO A 59 -3.36 10.30 5.86
CA PRO A 59 -3.68 10.81 7.20
C PRO A 59 -2.46 10.85 8.15
N LYS A 60 -1.35 10.24 7.75
CA LYS A 60 -0.10 10.09 8.51
C LYS A 60 1.09 10.16 7.55
N GLN A 61 2.27 10.45 8.10
CA GLN A 61 3.53 10.45 7.37
C GLN A 61 3.72 9.14 6.59
N ILE A 62 4.07 9.24 5.31
CA ILE A 62 4.39 8.09 4.47
C ILE A 62 5.89 7.97 4.20
N ALA A 63 6.64 9.07 4.20
CA ALA A 63 8.10 9.00 4.05
C ALA A 63 8.72 8.23 5.22
N PHE A 64 9.57 7.23 4.91
CA PHE A 64 10.21 6.35 5.90
C PHE A 64 9.23 5.67 6.87
N ASN A 65 7.99 5.42 6.44
CA ASN A 65 6.96 4.80 7.27
C ASN A 65 6.13 3.79 6.46
N CYS A 66 5.38 2.94 7.16
CA CYS A 66 4.41 2.03 6.57
C CYS A 66 3.05 2.26 7.18
N LEU A 67 2.01 2.40 6.35
CA LEU A 67 0.63 2.60 6.80
C LEU A 67 -0.14 1.28 6.64
N PRO A 68 -0.61 0.65 7.72
CA PRO A 68 -1.31 -0.63 7.67
C PRO A 68 -2.82 -0.45 7.35
N GLN A 69 -3.15 0.50 6.47
CA GLN A 69 -4.53 0.80 6.07
C GLN A 69 -4.53 1.39 4.66
N ILE A 70 -5.31 0.78 3.77
CA ILE A 70 -5.60 1.29 2.42
C ILE A 70 -7.11 1.33 2.26
N ASP A 71 -7.67 2.47 1.86
CA ASP A 71 -9.12 2.69 1.79
C ASP A 71 -9.82 2.60 3.17
N ALA A 72 -11.15 2.60 3.17
CA ALA A 72 -11.99 2.59 4.36
C ALA A 72 -12.03 1.22 5.04
N PHE A 73 -12.14 1.23 6.37
CA PHE A 73 -12.47 0.05 7.15
C PHE A 73 -13.90 -0.43 6.86
N GLN A 74 -14.08 -1.74 6.92
CA GLN A 74 -15.34 -2.45 6.88
C GLN A 74 -15.70 -2.96 8.28
N GLU A 75 -16.96 -3.35 8.49
CA GLU A 75 -17.47 -3.81 9.80
C GLU A 75 -16.74 -5.05 10.35
N ASN A 76 -16.16 -5.87 9.46
CA ASN A 76 -15.40 -7.06 9.82
C ASN A 76 -13.93 -6.78 10.17
N GLY A 77 -13.50 -5.51 10.23
CA GLY A 77 -12.14 -5.09 10.56
C GLY A 77 -11.15 -5.11 9.38
N TYR A 78 -11.56 -5.58 8.20
CA TYR A 78 -10.76 -5.47 6.97
C TYR A 78 -10.92 -4.08 6.34
N THR A 79 -10.01 -3.72 5.45
CA THR A 79 -10.16 -2.54 4.59
C THR A 79 -10.82 -2.91 3.25
N LYS A 80 -11.18 -1.92 2.42
CA LYS A 80 -11.79 -2.15 1.10
C LYS A 80 -10.82 -2.58 -0.01
N GLU A 81 -9.51 -2.37 0.17
CA GLU A 81 -8.46 -2.93 -0.69
C GLU A 81 -8.48 -4.47 -0.70
#